data_AF-A0A6I2R076-F1
#
_entry.id   AF-A0A6I2R076-F1
#
_cell.length_a   1.000
_cell.length_b   1.000
_cell.length_c   1.000
_cell.angle_alpha   90.00
_cell.angle_beta   90.00
_cell.angle_gamma   90.00
#
_symmetry.space_group_name_H-M   'P 1'
#
loop_
_entity.id
_entity.type
_entity.pdbx_description
1 polymer ?
#
loop_
_entity_poly.entity_id
_entity_poly.type
_entity_poly.pdbx_seq_one_letter_code
_entity_poly.pdbx_strand_id
1 'polypeptide(L)'
;MAIKETSGHILEIGDRVKMNIPKIGKGDMDGVEFTLSGENYWRYMNAHPDEVYTVEGVDDSKAEPQYILSGRMGGNTWYSDELLLQPAPQDRFEVIKNMTLEEMANDLLPMILGLCEEGVPSVELVQEWLCGKPEEDV
;
A
#
# COMPACT_ATOMS: atom_id res chain seq x y z
N MET A 1 9.96 -11.87 -1.16
CA MET A 1 8.72 -12.53 -0.75
C MET A 1 7.82 -12.66 -1.97
N ALA A 2 7.14 -13.80 -2.13
CA ALA A 2 6.26 -14.05 -3.26
C ALA A 2 4.95 -13.27 -3.08
N ILE A 3 4.60 -12.44 -4.06
CA ILE A 3 3.27 -11.85 -4.15
C ILE A 3 2.29 -13.01 -4.32
N LYS A 4 1.40 -13.20 -3.35
CA LYS A 4 0.35 -14.23 -3.47
C LYS A 4 -0.70 -13.71 -4.44
N GLU A 5 -0.96 -14.45 -5.52
CA GLU A 5 -2.13 -14.20 -6.36
C GLU A 5 -3.38 -14.44 -5.51
N THR A 6 -4.14 -13.38 -5.26
CA THR A 6 -5.36 -13.41 -4.46
C THR A 6 -6.54 -13.78 -5.35
N SER A 7 -6.75 -15.07 -5.58
CA SER A 7 -7.94 -15.61 -6.24
C SER A 7 -9.17 -15.62 -5.32
N GLY A 8 -9.53 -14.46 -4.74
CA GLY A 8 -10.79 -14.26 -4.02
C GLY A 8 -10.69 -14.00 -2.50
N HIS A 9 -9.77 -13.13 -2.07
CA HIS A 9 -9.78 -12.66 -0.68
C HIS A 9 -10.68 -11.43 -0.54
N ILE A 10 -11.49 -11.40 0.53
CA ILE A 10 -12.13 -10.18 1.00
C ILE A 10 -11.03 -9.35 1.64
N LEU A 11 -10.80 -8.15 1.12
CA LEU A 11 -9.84 -7.20 1.70
C LEU A 11 -10.56 -6.43 2.81
N GLU A 12 -9.82 -6.05 3.85
CA GLU A 12 -10.32 -5.27 4.97
C GLU A 12 -9.82 -3.83 4.90
N ILE A 13 -10.53 -2.91 5.54
CA ILE A 13 -10.06 -1.52 5.67
C ILE A 13 -8.75 -1.54 6.45
N GLY A 14 -7.72 -0.87 5.92
CA GLY A 14 -6.35 -0.88 6.44
C GLY A 14 -5.41 -1.84 5.71
N ASP A 15 -5.93 -2.77 4.90
CA ASP A 15 -5.07 -3.65 4.10
C ASP A 15 -4.21 -2.85 3.12
N ARG A 16 -2.96 -3.28 2.98
CA ARG A 16 -1.99 -2.71 2.02
C ARG A 16 -2.02 -3.51 0.73
N VAL A 17 -2.20 -2.85 -0.40
CA VAL A 17 -2.35 -3.51 -1.71
C VAL A 17 -1.48 -2.86 -2.77
N LYS A 18 -1.09 -3.64 -3.79
CA LYS A 18 -0.52 -3.14 -5.05
C LYS A 18 -1.49 -3.39 -6.19
N MET A 19 -1.37 -2.64 -7.28
CA MET A 19 -2.18 -2.88 -8.47
C MET A 19 -1.75 -4.17 -9.18
N ASN A 20 -2.70 -5.03 -9.53
CA ASN A 20 -2.49 -6.21 -10.36
C ASN A 20 -2.48 -5.81 -11.85
N ILE A 21 -1.45 -5.07 -12.28
CA ILE A 21 -1.33 -4.56 -13.65
C ILE A 21 -1.56 -5.64 -14.72
N PRO A 22 -1.01 -6.87 -14.61
CA PRO A 22 -1.25 -7.92 -15.59
C PRO A 22 -2.71 -8.39 -15.67
N LYS A 23 -3.45 -8.33 -14.56
CA LYS A 23 -4.88 -8.69 -14.53
C LYS A 23 -5.72 -7.56 -15.09
N ILE A 24 -5.47 -6.32 -14.66
CA ILE A 24 -6.16 -5.11 -15.14
C ILE A 24 -6.00 -4.96 -16.66
N GLY A 25 -4.78 -5.11 -17.18
CA GLY A 25 -4.51 -4.99 -18.61
C GLY A 25 -5.09 -6.11 -19.49
N LYS A 26 -5.64 -7.17 -18.90
CA LYS A 26 -6.40 -8.23 -19.62
C LYS A 26 -7.91 -7.97 -19.64
N GLY A 27 -8.40 -7.06 -18.80
CA GLY A 27 -9.81 -6.66 -18.77
C GLY A 27 -10.14 -5.67 -19.89
N ASP A 28 -11.40 -5.25 -19.93
CA ASP A 28 -11.90 -4.33 -20.94
C ASP A 28 -11.35 -2.90 -20.79
N MET A 29 -10.64 -2.60 -19.69
CA MET A 29 -10.04 -1.29 -19.33
C MET A 29 -11.04 -0.12 -19.24
N ASP A 30 -12.33 -0.36 -19.48
CA ASP A 30 -13.41 0.60 -19.33
C ASP A 30 -13.49 1.11 -17.90
N GLY A 31 -13.36 2.42 -17.72
CA GLY A 31 -13.38 3.09 -16.41
C GLY A 31 -12.02 3.17 -15.70
N VAL A 32 -10.97 2.51 -16.22
CA VAL A 32 -9.60 2.59 -15.69
C VAL A 32 -8.83 3.77 -16.32
N GLU A 33 -9.22 4.24 -17.51
CA GLU A 33 -8.34 5.13 -18.28
C GLU A 33 -8.34 6.61 -17.86
N PHE A 34 -9.40 7.16 -17.25
CA PHE A 34 -9.45 8.58 -16.91
C PHE A 34 -10.16 8.85 -15.59
N THR A 35 -9.47 9.56 -14.69
CA THR A 35 -10.08 10.13 -13.48
C THR A 35 -11.04 11.26 -13.85
N LEU A 36 -11.88 11.65 -12.89
CA LEU A 36 -12.66 12.90 -12.98
C LEU A 36 -11.78 14.14 -13.17
N SER A 37 -10.49 14.07 -12.80
CA SER A 37 -9.48 15.13 -13.02
C SER A 37 -8.74 15.03 -14.37
N GLY A 38 -9.02 14.01 -15.19
CA GLY A 38 -8.38 13.77 -16.49
C GLY A 38 -7.00 13.09 -16.40
N GLU A 39 -6.61 12.60 -15.23
CA GLU A 39 -5.40 11.80 -15.04
C GLU A 39 -5.63 10.37 -15.54
N ASN A 40 -4.60 9.76 -16.12
CA ASN A 40 -4.69 8.43 -16.69
C ASN A 40 -4.14 7.38 -15.71
N TYR A 41 -5.02 6.64 -15.03
CA TYR A 41 -4.58 5.65 -14.03
C TYR A 41 -3.70 4.58 -14.65
N TRP A 42 -4.02 4.13 -15.86
CA TRP A 42 -3.23 3.13 -16.57
C TRP A 42 -1.78 3.58 -16.77
N ARG A 43 -1.57 4.81 -17.24
CA ARG A 43 -0.23 5.37 -17.41
C ARG A 43 0.48 5.53 -16.08
N TYR A 44 -0.23 5.96 -15.03
CA TYR A 44 0.34 6.12 -13.70
C TYR A 44 0.77 4.78 -13.09
N MET A 45 -0.10 3.77 -13.07
CA MET A 45 0.24 2.46 -12.50
C MET A 45 1.41 1.80 -13.24
N ASN A 46 1.51 1.98 -14.56
CA ASN A 46 2.66 1.48 -15.31
C ASN A 46 3.97 2.23 -15.01
N ALA A 47 3.90 3.51 -14.63
CA ALA A 47 5.05 4.29 -14.19
C ALA A 47 5.45 3.98 -12.73
N HIS A 48 4.48 3.57 -11.92
CA HIS A 48 4.64 3.30 -10.48
C HIS A 48 4.13 1.89 -10.11
N PRO A 49 4.70 0.81 -10.70
CA PRO A 49 4.16 -0.54 -10.53
C PRO A 49 4.32 -1.11 -9.11
N ASP A 50 5.23 -0.53 -8.33
CA ASP A 50 5.54 -0.95 -6.97
C ASP A 50 4.90 -0.10 -5.89
N GLU A 51 4.11 0.91 -6.27
CA GLU A 51 3.41 1.76 -5.32
C GLU A 51 2.35 0.97 -4.55
N VAL A 52 2.29 1.20 -3.24
CA VAL A 52 1.40 0.51 -2.31
C VAL A 52 0.32 1.50 -1.86
N TYR A 53 -0.91 1.03 -1.84
CA TYR A 53 -2.08 1.79 -1.42
C TYR A 53 -2.73 1.13 -0.20
N THR A 54 -3.48 1.91 0.58
CA THR A 54 -4.30 1.39 1.69
C THR A 54 -5.74 1.26 1.22
N VAL A 55 -6.43 0.19 1.61
CA VAL A 55 -7.89 0.09 1.48
C VAL A 55 -8.54 1.01 2.51
N GLU A 56 -9.19 2.08 2.06
CA GLU A 56 -9.87 3.06 2.93
C GLU A 56 -11.36 2.77 3.08
N GLY A 57 -11.95 2.01 2.15
CA GLY A 57 -13.37 1.70 2.17
C GLY A 57 -13.75 0.51 1.29
N VAL A 58 -14.94 -0.01 1.54
CA VAL A 58 -15.55 -1.10 0.78
C VAL A 58 -16.94 -0.64 0.32
N ASP A 59 -17.20 -0.72 -0.97
CA ASP A 59 -18.52 -0.53 -1.58
C ASP A 59 -19.15 -1.91 -1.84
N ASP A 60 -20.17 -2.23 -1.05
CA ASP A 60 -20.95 -3.47 -1.11
C ASP A 60 -22.29 -3.29 -1.85
N SER A 61 -22.50 -2.16 -2.54
CA SER A 61 -23.74 -1.88 -3.27
C SER A 61 -23.92 -2.73 -4.54
N LYS A 62 -22.87 -3.45 -4.96
CA LYS A 62 -22.83 -4.29 -6.16
C LYS A 62 -22.79 -5.78 -5.78
N ALA A 63 -22.96 -6.64 -6.79
CA ALA A 63 -22.92 -8.09 -6.61
C ALA A 63 -21.55 -8.60 -6.13
N GLU A 64 -20.48 -7.90 -6.49
CA GLU A 64 -19.11 -8.14 -6.02
C GLU A 64 -18.62 -6.90 -5.27
N PRO A 65 -17.96 -7.07 -4.10
CA PRO A 65 -17.46 -5.94 -3.32
C PRO A 65 -16.34 -5.24 -4.09
N GLN A 66 -16.38 -3.91 -4.07
CA GLN A 66 -15.34 -3.07 -4.65
C GLN A 66 -14.65 -2.26 -3.57
N TYR A 67 -13.38 -1.92 -3.79
CA TYR A 67 -12.52 -1.32 -2.79
C TYR A 67 -12.13 0.09 -3.18
N ILE A 68 -12.17 1.00 -2.21
CA ILE A 68 -11.72 2.38 -2.33
C ILE A 68 -10.32 2.45 -1.73
N LEU A 69 -9.37 3.00 -2.49
CA LEU A 69 -7.97 3.06 -2.11
C LEU A 69 -7.55 4.46 -1.64
N SER A 70 -6.42 4.55 -0.95
CA SER A 70 -5.77 5.82 -0.63
C SER A 70 -5.03 6.41 -1.83
N GLY A 71 -4.62 7.67 -1.70
CA GLY A 71 -3.67 8.31 -2.62
C GLY A 71 -4.20 8.47 -4.05
N ARG A 72 -3.31 8.29 -5.04
CA ARG A 72 -3.65 8.54 -6.45
C ARG A 72 -4.75 7.64 -6.98
N MET A 73 -4.92 6.42 -6.46
CA MET A 73 -5.92 5.47 -6.92
C MET A 73 -7.29 5.60 -6.23
N GLY A 74 -7.46 6.54 -5.29
CA GLY A 74 -8.67 6.64 -4.47
C GLY A 74 -9.90 7.29 -5.12
N GLY A 75 -9.75 7.88 -6.30
CA GLY A 75 -10.87 8.46 -7.04
C GLY A 75 -11.77 7.44 -7.76
N ASN A 76 -11.54 6.14 -7.57
CA ASN A 76 -12.24 5.05 -8.23
C ASN A 76 -12.42 3.86 -7.28
N THR A 77 -13.28 2.91 -7.68
CA THR A 77 -13.45 1.62 -7.02
C THR A 77 -12.76 0.52 -7.82
N TRP A 78 -12.21 -0.47 -7.11
CA TRP A 78 -11.39 -1.54 -7.69
C TRP A 78 -11.90 -2.92 -7.26
N TYR A 79 -11.84 -3.90 -8.15
CA TYR A 79 -12.21 -5.28 -7.81
C TYR A 79 -11.07 -5.98 -7.06
N SER A 80 -11.42 -7.00 -6.25
CA SER A 80 -10.45 -7.77 -5.45
C SER A 80 -9.32 -8.36 -6.31
N ASP A 81 -9.64 -8.87 -7.50
CA ASP A 81 -8.66 -9.52 -8.38
C ASP A 81 -7.72 -8.52 -9.09
N GLU A 82 -8.08 -7.24 -9.11
CA GLU A 82 -7.25 -6.12 -9.56
C GLU A 82 -6.24 -5.67 -8.51
N LEU A 83 -6.29 -6.23 -7.29
CA LEU A 83 -5.48 -5.84 -6.15
C LEU A 83 -4.65 -7.01 -5.61
N LEU A 84 -3.38 -6.75 -5.34
CA LEU A 84 -2.43 -7.72 -4.77
C LEU A 84 -2.17 -7.35 -3.31
N LEU A 85 -2.78 -8.11 -2.39
CA LEU A 85 -2.56 -7.95 -0.95
C LEU A 85 -1.07 -8.07 -0.62
N GLN A 86 -0.54 -7.04 0.01
CA GLN A 86 0.78 -7.06 0.61
C GLN A 86 0.68 -7.71 1.99
N PRO A 87 1.55 -8.66 2.32
CA PRO A 87 1.59 -9.20 3.68
C PRO A 87 1.87 -8.06 4.67
N ALA A 88 1.28 -8.14 5.85
CA ALA A 88 1.59 -7.23 6.94
C ALA A 88 3.11 -7.23 7.19
N PRO A 89 3.73 -6.05 7.37
CA PRO A 89 5.16 -5.94 7.55
C PRO A 89 5.60 -6.73 8.78
N GLN A 90 6.63 -7.54 8.64
CA GLN A 90 7.13 -8.38 9.74
C GLN A 90 8.04 -7.62 10.69
N ASP A 91 8.67 -6.57 10.18
CA ASP A 91 9.66 -5.76 10.87
C ASP A 91 9.53 -4.27 10.51
N ARG A 92 10.19 -3.40 11.28
CA ARG A 92 10.18 -1.95 11.03
C ARG A 92 10.82 -1.58 9.70
N PHE A 93 11.76 -2.39 9.20
CA PHE A 93 12.34 -2.20 7.87
C PHE A 93 11.29 -2.31 6.76
N GLU A 94 10.44 -3.32 6.81
CA GLU A 94 9.33 -3.48 5.86
C GLU A 94 8.28 -2.37 5.99
N VAL A 95 8.01 -1.88 7.21
CA VAL A 95 7.15 -0.70 7.41
C VAL A 95 7.72 0.50 6.65
N ILE A 96 8.97 0.89 6.93
CA ILE A 96 9.61 2.08 6.34
C ILE A 96 9.73 1.95 4.82
N LYS A 97 10.10 0.76 4.33
CA LYS A 97 10.23 0.49 2.90
C LYS A 97 8.90 0.65 2.15
N ASN A 98 7.77 0.36 2.81
CA ASN A 98 6.45 0.40 2.22
C ASN A 98 5.68 1.69 2.50
N MET A 99 6.28 2.68 3.17
CA MET A 99 5.67 4.00 3.39
C MET A 99 5.52 4.77 2.08
N THR A 100 4.40 5.45 1.91
CA THR A 100 4.24 6.51 0.91
C THR A 100 5.09 7.72 1.29
N LEU A 101 5.26 8.67 0.36
CA LEU A 101 5.97 9.91 0.64
C LEU A 101 5.30 10.72 1.76
N GLU A 102 3.97 10.73 1.81
CA GLU A 102 3.20 11.44 2.82
C GLU A 102 3.32 10.78 4.21
N GLU A 103 3.19 9.45 4.28
CA GLU A 103 3.44 8.68 5.50
C GLU A 103 4.88 8.91 5.99
N MET A 104 5.87 8.82 5.09
CA MET A 104 7.26 9.05 5.45
C MET A 104 7.51 10.48 5.96
N ALA A 105 6.83 11.48 5.40
CA ALA A 105 6.96 12.87 5.85
C ALA A 105 6.36 13.11 7.24
N ASN A 106 5.28 12.41 7.60
CA ASN A 106 4.58 12.59 8.87
C ASN A 106 5.11 11.66 9.98
N ASP A 107 5.46 10.42 9.64
CA ASP A 107 5.60 9.33 10.61
C ASP A 107 7.04 8.85 10.79
N LEU A 108 7.93 9.03 9.78
CA LEU A 108 9.30 8.53 9.87
C LEU A 108 10.08 9.15 11.02
N LEU A 109 9.96 10.47 11.20
CA LEU A 109 10.71 11.19 12.24
C LEU A 109 10.26 10.75 13.65
N PRO A 110 8.94 10.72 13.98
CA PRO A 110 8.46 10.10 15.21
C PRO A 110 9.02 8.70 15.48
N MET A 111 9.07 7.83 14.46
CA MET A 111 9.55 6.45 14.63
C MET A 111 11.02 6.37 15.05
N ILE A 112 11.89 7.22 14.50
CA ILE A 112 13.35 7.14 14.74
C ILE A 112 13.81 8.01 15.91
N LEU A 113 12.99 8.92 16.43
CA LEU A 113 13.38 9.85 17.49
C LEU A 113 13.85 9.14 18.75
N GLY A 114 13.15 8.08 19.18
CA GLY A 114 13.55 7.28 20.35
C GLY A 114 14.90 6.60 20.18
N LEU A 115 15.25 6.22 18.94
CA LEU A 115 16.56 5.63 18.63
C LEU A 115 17.72 6.64 18.77
N CYS A 116 17.40 7.94 18.70
CA CYS A 116 18.38 9.03 18.68
C CYS A 116 18.50 9.78 20.02
N GLU A 117 17.91 9.27 21.11
CA GLU A 117 17.91 9.93 22.43
C GLU A 117 19.31 10.21 22.97
N GLU A 118 20.26 9.30 22.72
CA GLU A 118 21.67 9.44 23.14
C GLU A 118 22.58 10.03 22.04
N GLY A 119 21.99 10.59 20.99
CA GLY A 119 22.71 11.13 19.83
C GLY A 119 22.58 10.26 18.59
N VAL A 120 23.59 10.28 17.71
CA VAL A 120 23.56 9.49 16.46
C VAL A 120 23.78 8.01 16.79
N PRO A 121 22.83 7.10 16.48
CA PRO A 121 22.96 5.69 16.80
C PRO A 121 24.05 5.01 15.96
N SER A 122 24.62 3.91 16.48
CA SER A 122 25.54 3.09 15.71
C SER A 122 24.80 2.31 14.61
N VAL A 123 25.52 1.85 13.59
CA VAL A 123 24.94 1.06 12.49
C VAL A 123 24.33 -0.24 13.02
N GLU A 124 24.98 -0.88 13.98
CA GLU A 124 24.50 -2.12 14.60
C GLU A 124 23.18 -1.90 15.35
N LEU A 125 23.08 -0.80 16.10
CA LEU A 125 21.87 -0.44 16.82
C LEU A 125 20.70 -0.16 15.86
N VAL A 126 20.98 0.53 14.74
CA VAL A 126 19.99 0.77 13.68
C VAL A 126 19.53 -0.55 13.05
N GLN A 127 20.46 -1.47 12.75
CA GLN A 127 20.10 -2.78 12.18
C GLN A 127 19.23 -3.59 13.14
N GLU A 128 19.57 -3.64 14.43
CA GLU A 128 18.78 -4.36 15.43
C GLU A 128 17.36 -3.79 15.54
N TRP A 129 17.24 -2.46 15.60
CA TRP A 129 15.95 -1.77 15.66
C TRP A 129 15.09 -2.03 14.42
N LEU A 130 15.69 -1.99 13.23
CA LEU A 130 15.02 -2.26 11.95
C LEU A 130 14.50 -3.70 11.84
N CYS A 131 15.21 -4.68 12.41
CA CYS A 131 14.79 -6.08 12.46
C CYS A 131 13.70 -6.35 13.53
N GLY A 132 13.46 -5.38 14.42
CA GLY A 132 12.43 -5.50 15.45
C GLY A 132 11.02 -5.45 14.88
N LYS A 133 10.06 -6.01 15.61
CA LYS A 133 8.64 -5.96 15.23
C LYS A 133 8.15 -4.51 15.11
N PRO A 134 7.22 -4.21 14.18
CA PRO A 134 6.43 -2.99 14.26
C PRO A 134 5.74 -2.96 15.63
N GLU A 135 5.73 -1.81 16.31
CA GLU A 135 4.96 -1.71 17.56
C GLU A 135 3.48 -1.94 17.20
N GLU A 136 2.82 -2.83 17.95
CA GLU A 136 1.36 -2.93 17.91
C GLU A 136 0.84 -1.64 18.56
N ASP A 137 0.14 -0.80 17.81
CA ASP A 137 -0.52 0.39 18.35
C ASP A 137 -1.33 -0.01 19.61
N VAL A 138 -0.96 0.58 20.76
CA VAL A 138 -1.70 0.46 22.04
C VAL A 138 -2.71 1.59 22.15
#